data_AF-K2AJU1-F1
#
_entry.id   AF-K2AJU1-F1
#
_cell.length_a   1.000
_cell.length_b   1.000
_cell.length_c   1.000
_cell.angle_alpha   90.00
_cell.angle_beta   90.00
_cell.angle_gamma   90.00
#
_symmetry.space_group_name_H-M   'P 1'
#
loop_
_entity.id
_entity.type
_entity.pdbx_description
1 polymer ?
#
loop_
_entity_poly.entity_id
_entity_poly.type
_entity_poly.pdbx_seq_one_letter_code
_entity_poly.pdbx_strand_id
1 'polypeptide(L)'
;MGSYFELNDTLQITTKQGFPADILDIEKHQKNPISINEVKNKIFEFHNKPNARIYHMPPCRCFLAHNINGKWLYWGKIVIIEQTIHSDNPNKLSTSGKYKITEIYDPIYQKQFTIRETSIGKSYFE
;
A
#
# COMPACT_ATOMS: atom_id res chain seq x y z
N MET A 1 -32.03 -3.90 1.06
CA MET A 1 -31.04 -3.64 -0.02
C MET A 1 -29.65 -3.71 0.59
N GLY A 2 -28.70 -4.37 -0.08
CA GLY A 2 -27.31 -4.55 0.42
C GLY A 2 -26.33 -3.60 -0.27
N SER A 3 -25.09 -3.59 0.21
CA SER A 3 -23.98 -2.82 -0.38
C SER A 3 -22.74 -3.70 -0.51
N TYR A 4 -21.91 -3.42 -1.50
CA TYR A 4 -20.68 -4.15 -1.73
C TYR A 4 -19.52 -3.47 -0.99
N PHE A 5 -18.78 -4.28 -0.23
CA PHE A 5 -17.49 -3.90 0.33
C PHE A 5 -16.42 -4.84 -0.21
N GLU A 6 -15.29 -4.28 -0.60
CA GLU A 6 -14.10 -5.04 -0.96
C GLU A 6 -13.26 -5.24 0.31
N LEU A 7 -12.94 -6.48 0.65
CA LEU A 7 -12.00 -6.78 1.74
C LEU A 7 -10.61 -6.92 1.14
N ASN A 8 -9.64 -6.16 1.65
CA ASN A 8 -8.28 -6.15 1.11
C ASN A 8 -7.24 -6.39 2.21
N ASP A 9 -6.29 -7.25 1.91
CA ASP A 9 -5.06 -7.43 2.69
C ASP A 9 -3.89 -6.60 2.15
N THR A 10 -4.03 -5.99 0.98
CA THR A 10 -2.98 -5.23 0.29
C THR A 10 -3.41 -3.79 0.02
N LEU A 11 -2.73 -2.84 0.63
CA LEU A 11 -2.81 -1.43 0.29
C LEU A 11 -1.89 -1.13 -0.89
N GLN A 12 -2.42 -1.37 -2.09
CA GLN A 12 -1.80 -0.92 -3.34
C GLN A 12 -2.14 0.55 -3.56
N ILE A 13 -1.21 1.50 -3.63
CA ILE A 13 -1.52 2.94 -3.84
C ILE A 13 -0.52 3.60 -4.81
N THR A 14 -0.98 4.64 -5.50
CA THR A 14 -0.10 5.49 -6.33
C THR A 14 0.45 6.67 -5.52
N THR A 15 1.46 7.38 -6.03
CA THR A 15 1.98 8.60 -5.38
C THR A 15 0.90 9.66 -5.19
N LYS A 16 -0.02 9.82 -6.16
CA LYS A 16 -1.18 10.73 -6.05
C LYS A 16 -2.17 10.33 -4.95
N GLN A 17 -2.18 9.06 -4.55
CA GLN A 17 -3.04 8.52 -3.51
C GLN A 17 -2.35 8.47 -2.13
N GLY A 18 -1.18 9.10 -1.99
CA GLY A 18 -0.48 9.20 -0.70
C GLY A 18 0.68 8.21 -0.52
N PHE A 19 1.15 7.53 -1.58
CA PHE A 19 2.37 6.72 -1.46
C PHE A 19 3.60 7.62 -1.20
N PRO A 20 4.40 7.38 -0.14
CA PRO A 20 5.50 8.24 0.28
C PRO A 20 6.76 8.01 -0.56
N ALA A 21 6.69 8.33 -1.85
CA ALA A 21 7.79 8.13 -2.81
C ALA A 21 9.08 8.89 -2.45
N ASP A 22 8.98 10.00 -1.72
CA ASP A 22 10.14 10.79 -1.29
C ASP A 22 11.05 10.01 -0.32
N ILE A 23 10.45 9.11 0.47
CA ILE A 23 11.13 8.25 1.43
C ILE A 23 11.39 6.88 0.81
N LEU A 24 10.34 6.24 0.29
CA LEU A 24 10.39 4.91 -0.32
C LEU A 24 10.73 5.01 -1.81
N ASP A 25 12.00 5.30 -2.08
CA ASP A 25 12.56 5.41 -3.41
C ASP A 25 13.34 4.13 -3.77
N ILE A 26 12.99 3.50 -4.88
CA ILE A 26 13.59 2.23 -5.30
C ILE A 26 15.08 2.35 -5.62
N GLU A 27 15.52 3.45 -6.24
CA GLU A 27 16.91 3.66 -6.61
C GLU A 27 17.79 3.86 -5.38
N LYS A 28 17.27 4.61 -4.40
CA LYS A 28 17.93 4.76 -3.09
C LYS A 28 17.97 3.43 -2.35
N HIS A 29 16.83 2.73 -2.29
CA HIS A 29 16.72 1.47 -1.57
C HIS A 29 17.64 0.38 -2.14
N GLN A 30 17.85 0.33 -3.45
CA GLN A 30 18.79 -0.62 -4.08
C GLN A 30 20.26 -0.32 -3.75
N LYS A 31 20.64 0.95 -3.60
CA LYS A 31 22.03 1.34 -3.29
C LYS A 31 22.32 1.30 -1.78
N ASN A 32 21.39 1.81 -0.99
CA ASN A 32 21.46 1.85 0.47
C ASN A 32 20.08 1.47 1.04
N PRO A 33 19.90 0.22 1.50
CA PRO A 33 18.61 -0.27 1.98
C PRO A 33 18.03 0.63 3.09
N ILE A 34 16.82 1.13 2.84
CA ILE A 34 16.08 1.97 3.78
C ILE A 34 15.83 1.19 5.07
N SER A 35 16.22 1.79 6.20
CA SER A 35 16.00 1.16 7.51
C SER A 35 14.57 1.40 7.98
N ILE A 36 13.98 0.40 8.65
CA ILE A 36 12.68 0.55 9.32
C ILE A 36 12.66 1.73 10.30
N ASN A 37 13.80 2.09 10.89
CA ASN A 37 13.92 3.22 11.83
C ASN A 37 13.54 4.57 11.20
N GLU A 38 13.65 4.72 9.88
CA GLU A 38 13.31 5.95 9.17
C GLU A 38 11.78 6.17 9.03
N VAL A 39 11.00 5.10 9.20
CA VAL A 39 9.54 5.10 8.98
C VAL A 39 8.71 4.64 10.19
N LYS A 40 9.31 3.92 11.16
CA LYS A 40 8.60 3.24 12.26
C LYS A 40 7.67 4.14 13.08
N ASN A 41 8.05 5.41 13.27
CA ASN A 41 7.29 6.37 14.08
C ASN A 41 6.43 7.34 13.24
N LYS A 42 6.38 7.14 11.91
CA LYS A 42 5.61 8.00 11.01
C LYS A 42 4.23 7.39 10.76
N ILE A 43 3.24 8.26 10.65
CA ILE A 43 1.90 7.92 10.18
C ILE A 43 1.80 8.43 8.75
N PHE A 44 1.40 7.54 7.86
CA PHE A 44 1.16 7.85 6.46
C PHE A 44 -0.33 7.86 6.21
N GLU A 45 -0.75 8.62 5.21
CA GLU A 45 -2.15 8.74 4.82
C GLU A 45 -2.31 8.27 3.38
N PHE A 46 -3.42 7.60 3.10
CA PHE A 46 -3.84 7.31 1.75
C PHE A 46 -5.22 7.89 1.49
N HIS A 47 -5.47 8.29 0.24
CA HIS A 47 -6.69 9.00 -0.12
C HIS A 47 -7.32 8.47 -1.40
N ASN A 48 -8.63 8.64 -1.51
CA ASN A 48 -9.37 8.49 -2.76
C ASN A 48 -9.16 7.11 -3.42
N LYS A 49 -9.08 6.04 -2.64
CA LYS A 49 -9.17 4.69 -3.19
C LYS A 49 -10.58 4.46 -3.72
N PRO A 50 -10.77 4.04 -4.98
CA PRO A 50 -12.11 3.86 -5.53
C PRO A 50 -12.86 2.75 -4.80
N ASN A 51 -14.18 2.87 -4.67
CA ASN A 51 -15.07 1.93 -4.00
C ASN A 51 -14.93 1.94 -2.47
N ALA A 52 -15.90 1.31 -1.82
CA ALA A 52 -15.89 1.01 -0.41
C ALA A 52 -14.98 -0.19 -0.15
N ARG A 53 -13.87 0.05 0.54
CA ARG A 53 -12.89 -0.96 0.93
C ARG A 53 -12.78 -1.05 2.44
N ILE A 54 -12.54 -2.26 2.92
CA ILE A 54 -12.18 -2.52 4.30
C ILE A 54 -10.86 -3.26 4.29
N TYR A 55 -9.84 -2.61 4.84
CA TYR A 55 -8.56 -3.21 5.13
C TYR A 55 -8.57 -3.85 6.51
N HIS A 56 -7.75 -4.88 6.70
CA HIS A 56 -7.59 -5.50 8.01
C HIS A 56 -6.96 -4.52 9.02
N MET A 57 -7.63 -4.38 10.18
CA MET A 57 -7.16 -3.57 11.31
C MET A 57 -6.20 -4.39 12.20
N PRO A 58 -5.36 -3.74 13.03
CA PRO A 58 -4.57 -4.41 14.06
C PRO A 58 -5.39 -5.40 14.89
N PRO A 59 -4.81 -6.57 15.24
CA PRO A 59 -3.41 -6.96 15.09
C PRO A 59 -3.03 -7.52 13.70
N CYS A 60 -3.97 -7.59 12.75
CA CYS A 60 -3.68 -8.10 11.42
C CYS A 60 -2.84 -7.10 10.60
N ARG A 61 -1.88 -7.62 9.83
CA ARG A 61 -1.09 -6.83 8.90
C ARG A 61 -1.76 -6.74 7.53
N CYS A 62 -1.50 -5.66 6.82
CA CYS A 62 -1.68 -5.55 5.39
C CYS A 62 -0.31 -5.43 4.68
N PHE A 63 -0.27 -5.64 3.37
CA PHE A 63 0.91 -5.37 2.55
C PHE A 63 0.85 -3.97 1.95
N LEU A 64 2.00 -3.32 1.79
CA LEU A 64 2.12 -2.07 1.06
C LEU A 64 2.66 -2.35 -0.34
N ALA A 65 1.89 -1.94 -1.36
CA ALA A 65 2.32 -1.99 -2.75
C ALA A 65 2.27 -0.60 -3.38
N HIS A 66 3.36 -0.19 -4.01
CA HIS A 66 3.41 1.01 -4.84
C HIS A 66 2.96 0.67 -6.24
N ASN A 67 1.98 1.40 -6.75
CA ASN A 67 1.54 1.26 -8.14
C ASN A 67 2.19 2.34 -9.00
N ILE A 68 3.06 1.88 -9.89
CA ILE A 68 3.79 2.68 -10.85
C ILE A 68 3.27 2.28 -12.22
N ASN A 69 2.43 3.12 -12.83
CA ASN A 69 1.88 2.92 -14.17
C ASN A 69 1.20 1.56 -14.39
N GLY A 70 0.49 1.05 -13.38
CA GLY A 70 -0.23 -0.22 -13.44
C GLY A 70 0.61 -1.45 -13.07
N LYS A 71 1.91 -1.27 -12.82
CA LYS A 71 2.81 -2.27 -12.23
C LYS A 71 2.91 -2.08 -10.72
N TRP A 72 3.07 -3.17 -9.99
CA TRP A 72 3.06 -3.20 -8.54
C TRP A 72 4.47 -3.53 -8.04
N LEU A 73 4.91 -2.74 -7.06
CA LEU A 73 6.16 -2.94 -6.33
C LEU A 73 5.82 -3.08 -4.85
N TYR A 74 6.04 -4.26 -4.28
CA TYR A 74 5.79 -4.47 -2.86
C TYR A 74 6.92 -3.87 -2.02
N TRP A 75 6.58 -3.27 -0.89
CA TRP A 75 7.55 -2.60 -0.01
C TRP A 75 7.70 -3.25 1.36
N GLY A 76 6.64 -3.90 1.83
CA GLY A 76 6.66 -4.52 3.14
C GLY A 76 5.28 -4.64 3.77
N LYS A 77 5.26 -4.64 5.10
CA LYS A 77 4.05 -4.82 5.90
C LYS A 77 3.67 -3.52 6.57
N ILE A 78 2.36 -3.31 6.66
CA ILE A 78 1.74 -2.16 7.30
C ILE A 78 0.64 -2.62 8.25
N VAL A 79 0.24 -1.69 9.11
CA VAL A 79 -1.02 -1.78 9.87
C VAL A 79 -1.87 -0.57 9.55
N ILE A 80 -3.14 -0.80 9.25
CA ILE A 80 -4.12 0.28 9.04
C ILE A 80 -4.59 0.77 10.41
N ILE A 81 -4.43 2.06 10.68
CA ILE A 81 -4.76 2.67 11.97
C ILE A 81 -6.17 3.26 11.92
N GLU A 82 -6.53 3.77 10.74
CA GLU A 82 -7.80 4.43 10.48
C GLU A 82 -8.17 4.19 9.01
N GLN A 83 -9.46 4.01 8.75
CA GLN A 83 -10.00 4.02 7.41
C GLN A 83 -11.42 4.59 7.45
N THR A 84 -11.73 5.42 6.46
CA THR A 84 -13.02 6.09 6.32
C THR A 84 -13.52 5.87 4.90
N ILE A 85 -14.79 5.50 4.79
CA ILE A 85 -15.47 5.35 3.51
C ILE A 85 -16.31 6.60 3.29
N HIS A 86 -16.03 7.31 2.20
CA HIS A 86 -16.72 8.50 1.79
C HIS A 86 -17.71 8.17 0.67
N SER A 87 -18.86 8.83 0.71
CA SER A 87 -19.86 8.80 -0.35
C SER A 87 -20.02 10.21 -0.89
N ASP A 88 -19.37 10.49 -2.01
CA ASP A 88 -19.54 11.80 -2.67
C ASP A 88 -20.90 11.86 -3.36
N ASN A 89 -21.32 10.75 -3.96
CA ASN A 89 -22.61 10.54 -4.63
C ASN A 89 -23.07 9.09 -4.42
N PRO A 90 -24.37 8.77 -4.58
CA PRO A 90 -24.92 7.42 -4.33
C PRO A 90 -24.21 6.28 -5.06
N ASN A 91 -23.61 6.56 -6.22
CA ASN A 91 -22.90 5.58 -7.06
C ASN A 91 -21.37 5.68 -6.97
N LYS A 92 -20.83 6.57 -6.14
CA LYS A 92 -19.39 6.83 -6.07
C LYS A 92 -18.91 6.84 -4.62
N LEU A 93 -18.39 5.69 -4.22
CA LEU A 93 -17.75 5.50 -2.93
C LEU A 93 -16.23 5.62 -3.10
N SER A 94 -15.57 6.14 -2.08
CA SER A 94 -14.12 6.12 -1.97
C SER A 94 -13.68 5.78 -0.56
N THR A 95 -12.46 5.28 -0.42
CA THR A 95 -11.86 4.93 0.87
C THR A 95 -10.57 5.72 1.06
N SER A 96 -10.41 6.31 2.23
CA SER A 96 -9.20 7.01 2.66
C SER A 96 -8.81 6.48 4.04
N GLY A 97 -7.60 6.73 4.51
CA GLY A 97 -7.19 6.25 5.81
C GLY A 97 -5.74 6.53 6.15
N LYS A 98 -5.31 6.00 7.29
CA LYS A 98 -3.98 6.16 7.83
C LYS A 98 -3.34 4.81 8.12
N TYR A 99 -2.04 4.72 7.91
CA TYR A 99 -1.29 3.48 8.12
C TYR A 99 0.10 3.73 8.70
N LYS A 100 0.64 2.70 9.34
CA LYS A 100 2.02 2.64 9.85
C LYS A 100 2.76 1.51 9.16
N ILE A 101 4.00 1.78 8.77
CA ILE A 101 4.90 0.75 8.23
C ILE A 101 5.53 0.00 9.40
N THR A 102 5.34 -1.32 9.42
CA THR A 102 5.88 -2.19 10.47
C THR A 102 7.10 -2.97 10.00
N GLU A 103 7.23 -3.21 8.71
CA GLU A 103 8.34 -3.92 8.09
C GLU A 103 8.63 -3.34 6.70
N ILE A 104 9.91 -3.19 6.37
CA ILE A 104 10.39 -2.88 5.02
C ILE A 104 11.21 -4.09 4.57
N TYR A 105 10.94 -4.56 3.36
CA TYR A 105 11.68 -5.66 2.75
C TYR A 105 13.06 -5.20 2.30
N ASP A 106 14.08 -6.04 2.44
CA ASP A 106 15.37 -5.78 1.81
C ASP A 106 15.25 -5.86 0.28
N PRO A 107 16.14 -5.23 -0.51
CA PRO A 107 15.97 -5.15 -1.97
C PRO A 107 15.89 -6.51 -2.67
N ILE A 108 16.62 -7.52 -2.18
CA ILE A 108 16.66 -8.85 -2.78
C ILE A 108 15.32 -9.54 -2.53
N TYR A 109 14.87 -9.54 -1.28
CA TYR A 109 13.57 -10.10 -0.90
C TYR A 109 12.42 -9.33 -1.54
N GLN A 110 12.49 -8.00 -1.61
CA GLN A 110 11.50 -7.14 -2.25
C GLN A 110 11.26 -7.55 -3.71
N LYS A 111 12.35 -7.78 -4.45
CA LYS A 111 12.28 -8.24 -5.83
C LYS A 111 11.64 -9.62 -5.94
N GLN A 112 12.09 -10.57 -5.11
CA GLN A 112 11.55 -11.93 -5.11
C GLN A 112 10.06 -11.95 -4.73
N PHE A 113 9.69 -11.22 -3.68
CA PHE A 113 8.31 -11.11 -3.21
C PHE A 113 7.42 -10.48 -4.28
N THR A 114 7.86 -9.38 -4.89
CA THR A 114 7.10 -8.72 -5.95
C THR A 114 6.83 -9.67 -7.11
N ILE A 115 7.86 -10.36 -7.62
CA ILE A 115 7.69 -11.29 -8.76
C ILE A 115 6.74 -12.45 -8.42
N ARG A 116 6.78 -12.97 -7.19
CA ARG A 116 6.01 -14.15 -6.79
C ARG A 116 4.56 -13.83 -6.43
N GLU A 117 4.31 -12.66 -5.84
CA GLU A 117 2.99 -12.29 -5.31
C GLU A 117 2.16 -11.48 -6.30
N THR A 118 2.78 -10.81 -7.28
CA THR A 118 2.02 -10.13 -8.32
C THR A 118 1.49 -11.10 -9.38
N SER A 119 0.29 -10.85 -9.87
CA SER A 119 -0.22 -11.54 -11.06
C SER A 119 0.66 -11.27 -12.28
N ILE A 120 0.61 -12.20 -13.25
CA ILE A 120 1.37 -12.12 -14.50
C ILE A 120 1.17 -10.75 -15.17
N GLY A 121 2.27 -10.08 -15.51
CA GLY A 121 2.28 -8.77 -16.17
C GLY A 121 2.07 -7.58 -15.22
N LYS A 122 1.83 -7.82 -13.92
CA LYS A 122 1.69 -6.76 -12.91
C LYS A 122 2.97 -6.52 -12.11
N SER A 123 3.97 -7.38 -12.17
CA SER A 123 5.25 -7.14 -11.50
C SER A 123 5.92 -5.89 -12.05
N TYR A 124 6.47 -5.05 -11.16
CA TYR A 124 7.35 -3.94 -11.54
C TYR A 124 8.66 -4.42 -12.19
N PHE A 125 9.08 -5.66 -11.94
CA PHE A 125 10.33 -6.22 -12.45
C PHE A 125 10.17 -7.02 -13.75
N GLU A 126 8.95 -7.02 -14.32
CA GLU A 126 8.61 -7.66 -15.61
C GLU A 126 8.42 -6.64 -16.73
#